data_AF-E3RMN5-F1
#
_entry.id   AF-E3RMN5-F1
#
_cell.length_a   1.000
_cell.length_b   1.000
_cell.length_c   1.000
_cell.angle_alpha   90.00
_cell.angle_beta   90.00
_cell.angle_gamma   90.00
#
_symmetry.space_group_name_H-M   'P 1'
#
loop_
_entity.id
_entity.type
_entity.pdbx_description
1 polymer ?
#
loop_
_entity_poly.entity_id
_entity_poly.type
_entity_poly.pdbx_seq_one_letter_code
_entity_poly.pdbx_strand_id
1 'polypeptide(L)'
;MFYIQIVERDDSFASAYMAIKNHFDHDVHHQHYYTDWTTTNFARTRIENPEKGLQEVLQILLDKLQLCQRALGKNFEGEDALRTTVINACRGVPELEMALFKPALICEGLFSDLRSAIETHLARQHTTQMLMGSKIATEDQYYLDRRYNSNGRD
;
A
#
# COMPACT_ATOMS: atom_id res chain seq x y z
N MET A 1 -3.03 -7.83 40.46
CA MET A 1 -1.63 -8.03 40.87
C MET A 1 -0.99 -9.02 39.88
N PHE A 2 -0.46 -8.56 38.75
CA PHE A 2 0.00 -9.44 37.64
C PHE A 2 1.54 -9.49 37.46
N TYR A 3 2.30 -8.56 38.05
CA TYR A 3 3.76 -8.50 37.84
C TYR A 3 4.59 -9.35 38.81
N ILE A 4 4.00 -9.86 39.89
CA ILE A 4 4.70 -10.59 40.96
C ILE A 4 5.02 -12.06 40.59
N GLN A 5 4.38 -12.61 39.54
CA GLN A 5 4.59 -14.00 39.11
C GLN A 5 5.71 -14.19 38.09
N ILE A 6 6.23 -13.12 37.49
CA ILE A 6 7.18 -13.20 36.36
C ILE A 6 8.61 -12.82 36.78
N VAL A 7 8.76 -12.12 37.90
CA VAL A 7 10.04 -11.59 38.37
C VAL A 7 10.24 -12.03 39.82
N GLU A 8 11.32 -12.73 40.12
CA GLU A 8 11.67 -13.06 41.50
C GLU A 8 12.13 -11.80 42.24
N ARG A 9 11.81 -11.69 43.53
CA ARG A 9 12.02 -10.43 44.28
C ARG A 9 13.49 -10.01 44.40
N ASP A 10 14.40 -10.96 44.19
CA ASP A 10 15.86 -10.81 44.28
C ASP A 10 16.53 -10.77 42.88
N ASP A 11 15.75 -10.73 41.80
CA ASP A 11 16.29 -10.62 40.45
C ASP A 11 16.97 -9.27 40.23
N SER A 12 18.10 -9.30 39.52
CA SER A 12 18.69 -8.07 38.99
C SER A 12 17.70 -7.39 38.05
N PHE A 13 17.75 -6.06 37.94
CA PHE A 13 16.92 -5.31 36.98
C PHE A 13 17.01 -5.87 35.56
N ALA A 14 18.20 -6.36 35.14
CA ALA A 14 18.40 -6.97 33.84
C ALA A 14 17.64 -8.29 33.69
N SER A 15 17.64 -9.14 34.72
CA SER A 15 16.88 -10.40 34.75
C SER A 15 15.38 -10.15 34.73
N ALA A 16 14.90 -9.21 35.55
CA ALA A 16 13.50 -8.79 35.59
C ALA A 16 13.04 -8.24 34.23
N TYR A 17 13.87 -7.38 33.61
CA TYR A 17 13.61 -6.84 32.28
C TYR A 17 13.55 -7.94 31.22
N MET A 18 14.49 -8.89 31.23
CA MET A 18 14.51 -10.00 30.29
C MET A 18 13.33 -10.95 30.49
N ALA A 19 12.91 -11.22 31.73
CA ALA A 19 11.76 -12.05 32.04
C ALA A 19 10.46 -11.41 31.55
N ILE A 20 10.27 -10.11 31.81
CA ILE A 20 9.13 -9.34 31.29
C ILE A 20 9.18 -9.31 29.77
N LYS A 21 10.33 -8.98 29.18
CA LYS A 21 10.52 -8.94 27.72
C LYS A 21 10.17 -10.28 27.08
N ASN A 22 10.70 -11.39 27.58
CA ASN A 22 10.44 -12.73 27.04
C ASN A 22 8.99 -13.19 27.25
N HIS A 23 8.35 -12.78 28.34
CA HIS A 23 6.95 -13.09 28.61
C HIS A 23 6.00 -12.36 27.66
N PHE A 24 6.30 -11.10 27.30
CA PHE A 24 5.49 -10.33 26.35
C PHE A 24 5.88 -10.58 24.88
N ASP A 25 7.14 -10.95 24.59
CA ASP A 25 7.62 -11.41 23.27
C ASP A 25 7.26 -12.90 22.99
N HIS A 26 6.40 -13.52 23.80
CA HIS A 26 6.07 -14.94 23.70
C HIS A 26 5.52 -15.36 22.32
N ASP A 27 5.80 -16.60 21.90
CA ASP A 27 5.53 -17.19 20.57
C ASP A 27 4.11 -16.99 20.04
N VAL A 28 3.11 -16.85 20.92
CA VAL A 28 1.71 -16.61 20.54
C VAL A 28 1.54 -15.26 19.81
N HIS A 29 2.24 -14.21 20.25
CA HIS A 29 2.22 -12.93 19.54
C HIS A 29 2.97 -13.05 18.21
N HIS A 30 4.07 -13.80 18.17
CA HIS A 30 4.87 -14.04 16.97
C HIS A 30 4.06 -14.75 15.86
N GLN A 31 3.25 -15.74 16.21
CA GLN A 31 2.35 -16.43 15.28
C GLN A 31 1.29 -15.52 14.69
N HIS A 32 0.72 -14.61 15.50
CA HIS A 32 -0.25 -13.63 15.02
C HIS A 32 0.39 -12.68 14.00
N TYR A 33 1.56 -12.12 14.32
CA TYR A 33 2.30 -11.25 13.39
C TYR A 33 2.73 -11.99 12.12
N TYR A 34 3.07 -13.26 12.20
CA TYR A 34 3.40 -14.07 11.03
C TYR A 34 2.18 -14.32 10.14
N THR A 35 1.02 -14.57 10.75
CA THR A 35 -0.24 -14.72 10.03
C THR A 35 -0.63 -13.42 9.34
N ASP A 36 -0.52 -12.29 10.04
CA ASP A 36 -0.73 -10.97 9.44
C ASP A 36 0.25 -10.72 8.29
N TRP A 37 1.55 -11.00 8.48
CA TRP A 37 2.59 -10.82 7.47
C TRP A 37 2.32 -11.59 6.18
N THR A 38 1.80 -12.81 6.28
CA THR A 38 1.57 -13.70 5.11
C THR A 38 0.20 -13.51 4.45
N THR A 39 -0.80 -13.00 5.19
CA THR A 39 -2.18 -12.90 4.70
C THR A 39 -2.64 -11.48 4.42
N THR A 40 -1.91 -10.46 4.90
CA THR A 40 -2.22 -9.07 4.62
C THR A 40 -1.97 -8.79 3.13
N ASN A 41 -2.99 -8.26 2.46
CA ASN A 41 -2.92 -7.85 1.07
C ASN A 41 -3.75 -6.59 0.87
N PHE A 42 -3.44 -5.85 -0.20
CA PHE A 42 -4.05 -4.55 -0.47
C PHE A 42 -5.58 -4.63 -0.63
N ALA A 43 -6.10 -5.68 -1.27
CA ALA A 43 -7.54 -5.85 -1.46
C ALA A 43 -8.28 -6.03 -0.13
N ARG A 44 -7.72 -6.80 0.81
CA ARG A 44 -8.24 -6.93 2.18
C ARG A 44 -8.19 -5.61 2.92
N THR A 45 -7.06 -4.89 2.90
CA THR A 45 -6.93 -3.58 3.57
C THR A 45 -7.96 -2.58 3.04
N ARG A 46 -8.27 -2.61 1.74
CA ARG A 46 -9.31 -1.78 1.14
C ARG A 46 -10.72 -2.13 1.63
N ILE A 47 -11.03 -3.41 1.80
CA ILE A 47 -12.34 -3.86 2.33
C ILE A 47 -12.49 -3.46 3.80
N GLU A 48 -11.41 -3.52 4.57
CA GLU A 48 -11.39 -3.15 5.99
C GLU A 48 -11.47 -1.63 6.22
N ASN A 49 -11.13 -0.82 5.21
CA ASN A 49 -11.10 0.65 5.29
C ASN A 49 -11.87 1.29 4.10
N PRO A 50 -13.19 1.07 3.99
CA PRO A 50 -13.98 1.51 2.84
C PRO A 50 -14.09 3.04 2.71
N GLU A 51 -13.91 3.78 3.80
CA GLU A 51 -13.94 5.26 3.84
C GLU A 51 -12.64 5.91 3.37
N LYS A 52 -11.57 5.12 3.21
CA LYS A 52 -10.21 5.61 2.92
C LYS A 52 -9.91 5.63 1.43
N GLY A 53 -9.14 6.63 1.00
CA GLY A 53 -8.64 6.71 -0.37
C GLY A 53 -7.56 5.65 -0.66
N LEU A 54 -7.31 5.36 -1.94
CA LEU A 54 -6.30 4.36 -2.34
C LEU A 54 -4.91 4.62 -1.75
N GLN A 55 -4.49 5.89 -1.66
CA GLN A 55 -3.20 6.25 -1.05
C GLN A 55 -3.16 5.98 0.46
N GLU A 56 -4.25 6.27 1.18
CA GLU A 56 -4.34 5.99 2.61
C GLU A 56 -4.34 4.48 2.86
N VAL A 57 -5.08 3.72 2.04
CA VAL A 57 -5.10 2.24 2.09
C VAL A 57 -3.70 1.67 1.85
N LEU A 58 -2.95 2.21 0.87
CA LEU A 58 -1.56 1.80 0.65
C LEU A 58 -0.69 2.09 1.88
N GLN A 59 -0.84 3.27 2.48
CA GLN A 59 -0.05 3.64 3.65
C GLN A 59 -0.35 2.73 4.84
N ILE A 60 -1.62 2.44 5.12
CA ILE A 60 -2.06 1.51 6.17
C ILE A 60 -1.45 0.11 5.94
N LEU A 61 -1.46 -0.38 4.71
CA LEU A 61 -0.85 -1.65 4.34
C LEU A 61 0.65 -1.66 4.64
N LEU A 62 1.38 -0.64 4.19
CA LEU A 62 2.83 -0.54 4.39
C LEU A 62 3.20 -0.45 5.88
N ASP A 63 2.47 0.35 6.64
CA ASP A 63 2.68 0.50 8.09
C ASP A 63 2.42 -0.81 8.82
N LYS A 64 1.35 -1.54 8.45
CA LYS A 64 1.04 -2.85 9.04
C LYS A 64 2.14 -3.88 8.73
N LEU A 65 2.64 -3.93 7.49
CA LEU A 65 3.72 -4.85 7.13
C LEU A 65 5.02 -4.49 7.87
N GLN A 66 5.40 -3.22 7.93
CA GLN A 66 6.59 -2.79 8.68
C GLN A 66 6.47 -3.11 10.18
N LEU A 67 5.29 -2.95 10.78
CA LEU A 67 5.03 -3.35 12.16
C LEU A 67 5.22 -4.86 12.34
N CYS A 68 4.65 -5.66 11.46
CA CYS A 68 4.81 -7.12 11.49
C CYS A 68 6.29 -7.51 11.34
N GLN A 69 7.04 -6.88 10.45
CA GLN A 69 8.48 -7.13 10.29
C GLN A 69 9.24 -6.90 11.60
N ARG A 70 8.99 -5.75 12.26
CA ARG A 70 9.65 -5.41 13.53
C ARG A 70 9.29 -6.40 14.63
N ALA A 71 8.03 -6.82 14.69
CA ALA A 71 7.55 -7.79 15.68
C ALA A 71 8.05 -9.21 15.43
N LEU A 72 8.29 -9.58 14.16
CA LEU A 72 8.86 -10.87 13.79
C LEU A 72 10.37 -10.98 14.08
N GLY A 73 11.06 -9.85 14.26
CA GLY A 73 12.45 -9.79 14.72
C GLY A 73 13.47 -10.25 13.67
N LYS A 74 14.63 -10.69 14.15
CA LYS A 74 15.85 -10.91 13.35
C LYS A 74 15.71 -11.84 12.14
N ASN A 75 14.75 -12.77 12.18
CA ASN A 75 14.53 -13.71 11.08
C ASN A 75 13.94 -13.06 9.82
N PHE A 76 13.31 -11.89 9.97
CA PHE A 76 12.71 -11.11 8.89
C PHE A 76 13.39 -9.73 8.75
N GLU A 77 14.53 -9.56 9.41
CA GLU A 77 15.35 -8.36 9.31
C GLU A 77 15.90 -8.23 7.88
N GLY A 78 15.92 -7.00 7.38
CA GLY A 78 16.44 -6.68 6.05
C GLY A 78 15.38 -6.28 5.04
N GLU A 79 15.85 -5.63 3.98
CA GLU A 79 15.00 -4.98 2.99
C GLU A 79 14.32 -5.97 2.04
N ASP A 80 15.01 -7.08 1.71
CA ASP A 80 14.51 -8.08 0.76
C ASP A 80 13.22 -8.78 1.22
N ALA A 81 13.12 -9.10 2.51
CA ALA A 81 11.94 -9.74 3.08
C ALA A 81 10.72 -8.83 3.00
N LEU A 82 10.89 -7.55 3.37
CA LEU A 82 9.84 -6.54 3.26
C LEU A 82 9.45 -6.30 1.80
N ARG A 83 10.43 -6.11 0.91
CA ARG A 83 10.21 -5.88 -0.51
C ARG A 83 9.39 -7.00 -1.13
N THR A 84 9.79 -8.24 -0.92
CA THR A 84 9.13 -9.42 -1.47
C THR A 84 7.69 -9.53 -0.96
N THR A 85 7.48 -9.25 0.33
CA THR A 85 6.15 -9.32 0.95
C THR A 85 5.24 -8.21 0.43
N VAL A 86 5.73 -6.98 0.28
CA VAL A 86 4.97 -5.87 -0.31
C VAL A 86 4.58 -6.16 -1.77
N ILE A 87 5.50 -6.70 -2.57
CA ILE A 87 5.20 -7.11 -3.96
C ILE A 87 4.06 -8.15 -3.98
N ASN A 88 4.11 -9.14 -3.09
CA ASN A 88 3.08 -10.18 -3.01
C ASN A 88 1.74 -9.61 -2.51
N ALA A 89 1.76 -8.74 -1.50
CA ALA A 89 0.58 -8.11 -0.92
C ALA A 89 -0.17 -7.20 -1.92
N CYS A 90 0.55 -6.60 -2.87
CA CYS A 90 0.01 -5.73 -3.91
C CYS A 90 -0.33 -6.47 -5.22
N ARG A 91 0.01 -7.75 -5.35
CA ARG A 91 -0.18 -8.51 -6.58
C ARG A 91 -1.67 -8.70 -6.92
N GLY A 92 -2.01 -8.56 -8.20
CA GLY A 92 -3.40 -8.70 -8.69
C GLY A 92 -4.26 -7.45 -8.53
N VAL A 93 -3.68 -6.33 -8.10
CA VAL A 93 -4.34 -5.03 -7.97
C VAL A 93 -4.09 -4.22 -9.24
N PRO A 94 -5.10 -3.94 -10.09
CA PRO A 94 -4.91 -3.26 -11.36
C PRO A 94 -4.36 -1.83 -11.20
N GLU A 95 -4.63 -1.18 -10.07
CA GLU A 95 -4.13 0.15 -9.75
C GLU A 95 -2.61 0.19 -9.53
N LEU A 96 -2.01 -0.95 -9.15
CA LEU A 96 -0.59 -1.08 -8.81
C LEU A 96 0.22 -1.84 -9.85
N GLU A 97 -0.42 -2.37 -10.90
CA GLU A 97 0.19 -3.24 -11.90
C GLU A 97 1.42 -2.60 -12.58
N MET A 98 1.35 -1.28 -12.85
CA MET A 98 2.48 -0.54 -13.44
C MET A 98 3.73 -0.57 -12.56
N ALA A 99 3.60 -0.44 -11.24
CA ALA A 99 4.73 -0.49 -10.31
C ALA A 99 5.26 -1.93 -10.14
N LEU A 100 4.38 -2.94 -10.26
CA LEU A 100 4.74 -4.34 -10.07
C LEU A 100 5.32 -5.02 -11.32
N PHE A 101 5.17 -4.42 -12.50
CA PHE A 101 5.75 -4.97 -13.74
C PHE A 101 7.27 -5.03 -13.70
N LYS A 102 7.93 -4.00 -13.15
CA LYS A 102 9.36 -3.97 -12.90
C LYS A 102 9.61 -3.26 -11.56
N PRO A 103 9.50 -3.97 -10.44
CA PRO A 103 9.64 -3.36 -9.13
C PRO A 103 11.07 -2.86 -8.90
N ALA A 104 11.20 -1.73 -8.21
CA ALA A 104 12.50 -1.23 -7.79
C ALA A 104 13.24 -2.24 -6.89
N LEU A 105 14.58 -2.17 -6.93
CA LEU A 105 15.45 -3.05 -6.13
C LEU A 105 15.43 -2.71 -4.64
N ILE A 106 15.09 -1.47 -4.30
CA ILE A 106 15.02 -0.96 -2.92
C ILE A 106 13.57 -0.65 -2.53
N CYS A 107 13.23 -0.84 -1.27
CA CYS A 107 11.91 -0.59 -0.68
C CYS A 107 11.47 0.86 -0.87
N GLU A 108 12.35 1.84 -0.64
CA GLU A 108 12.01 3.26 -0.81
C GLU A 108 11.61 3.58 -2.26
N GLY A 109 12.33 3.01 -3.23
CA GLY A 109 11.98 3.10 -4.64
C GLY A 109 10.64 2.42 -4.93
N LEU A 110 10.44 1.21 -4.40
CA LEU A 110 9.20 0.45 -4.58
C LEU A 110 7.99 1.22 -4.02
N PHE A 111 8.10 1.81 -2.84
CA PHE A 111 7.01 2.57 -2.23
C PHE A 111 6.69 3.84 -3.02
N SER A 112 7.72 4.50 -3.55
CA SER A 112 7.55 5.67 -4.43
C SER A 112 6.85 5.30 -5.73
N ASP A 113 7.25 4.18 -6.34
CA ASP A 113 6.63 3.66 -7.57
C ASP A 113 5.17 3.27 -7.34
N LEU A 114 4.86 2.61 -6.21
CA LEU A 114 3.48 2.25 -5.85
C LEU A 114 2.58 3.48 -5.67
N ARG A 115 3.07 4.52 -4.97
CA ARG A 115 2.33 5.79 -4.83
C ARG A 115 2.08 6.45 -6.19
N SER A 116 3.11 6.49 -7.04
CA SER A 116 3.03 7.06 -8.40
C SER A 116 2.07 6.30 -9.30
N ALA A 117 2.01 4.96 -9.17
CA ALA A 117 1.07 4.13 -9.91
C ALA A 117 -0.38 4.44 -9.52
N ILE A 118 -0.66 4.62 -8.23
CA ILE A 118 -1.99 5.05 -7.76
C ILE A 118 -2.36 6.43 -8.32
N GLU A 119 -1.45 7.40 -8.26
CA GLU A 119 -1.70 8.75 -8.81
C GLU A 119 -1.98 8.70 -10.31
N THR A 120 -1.20 7.93 -11.05
CA THR A 120 -1.40 7.72 -12.49
C THR A 120 -2.75 7.06 -12.77
N HIS A 121 -3.15 6.08 -11.95
CA HIS A 121 -4.43 5.42 -12.07
C HIS A 121 -5.60 6.40 -11.84
N LEU A 122 -5.53 7.20 -10.77
CA LEU A 122 -6.54 8.22 -10.44
C LEU A 122 -6.64 9.29 -11.55
N ALA A 123 -5.49 9.76 -12.07
CA ALA A 123 -5.45 10.71 -13.17
C ALA A 123 -6.14 10.15 -14.43
N ARG A 124 -5.87 8.88 -14.78
CA ARG A 124 -6.51 8.20 -15.93
C ARG A 124 -8.02 8.03 -15.75
N GLN A 125 -8.49 7.70 -14.54
CA GLN A 125 -9.92 7.62 -14.25
C GLN A 125 -10.59 8.99 -14.48
N HIS A 126 -9.99 10.06 -13.97
CA HIS A 126 -10.52 11.42 -14.15
C HIS A 126 -10.56 11.84 -15.64
N THR A 127 -9.50 11.55 -16.42
CA THR A 127 -9.49 11.80 -17.87
C THR A 127 -10.58 11.01 -18.59
N THR A 128 -10.78 9.75 -18.22
CA THR A 128 -11.80 8.89 -18.83
C THR A 128 -13.21 9.41 -18.52
N GLN A 129 -13.45 9.88 -17.30
CA GLN A 129 -14.73 10.45 -16.89
C GLN A 129 -15.03 11.77 -17.60
N MET A 130 -14.01 12.63 -17.83
CA MET A 130 -14.14 13.85 -18.65
C MET A 130 -14.49 13.52 -20.11
N LEU A 131 -13.83 12.51 -20.70
CA LEU A 131 -14.10 12.08 -22.09
C LEU A 131 -15.48 11.43 -22.25
N MET A 132 -15.98 10.75 -21.21
CA MET A 132 -17.27 10.06 -21.22
C MET A 132 -18.43 10.98 -20.80
N GLY A 133 -18.20 11.97 -19.94
CA GLY A 133 -19.15 13.05 -19.62
C GLY A 133 -19.44 13.97 -20.81
N SER A 134 -18.54 14.02 -21.80
CA SER A 134 -18.78 14.65 -23.10
C SER A 134 -19.81 13.91 -23.95
N LYS A 135 -20.00 12.59 -23.76
CA LYS A 135 -20.90 11.79 -24.62
C LYS A 135 -22.40 12.02 -24.40
N ILE A 136 -22.80 12.76 -23.36
CA ILE A 136 -24.20 13.15 -23.13
C ILE A 136 -24.48 14.57 -23.71
N ALA A 137 -23.46 15.30 -24.18
CA ALA A 137 -23.61 16.66 -24.71
C ALA A 137 -23.06 16.82 -26.14
N THR A 138 -23.04 15.75 -26.94
CA THR A 138 -22.56 15.80 -28.33
C THR A 138 -23.51 15.07 -29.28
N GLU A 139 -24.74 15.58 -29.43
CA GLU A 139 -25.53 15.32 -30.64
C GLU A 139 -25.60 16.54 -31.59
N ASP A 140 -25.02 17.70 -31.22
CA ASP A 140 -25.04 18.92 -32.07
C ASP A 140 -23.67 19.63 -32.18
N GLN A 141 -22.58 18.88 -32.32
CA GLN A 141 -21.31 19.49 -32.73
C GLN A 141 -21.23 19.61 -34.26
N TYR A 142 -21.80 20.70 -34.77
CA TYR A 142 -21.58 21.17 -36.14
C TYR A 142 -20.08 21.43 -36.36
N TYR A 143 -19.43 20.60 -37.16
CA TYR A 143 -18.13 20.90 -37.75
C TYR A 143 -18.29 22.14 -38.64
N LEU A 144 -17.86 23.31 -38.18
CA LEU A 144 -17.69 24.48 -39.04
C LEU A 144 -16.43 24.26 -39.91
N ASP A 145 -16.62 23.63 -41.06
CA ASP A 145 -15.65 23.62 -42.15
C ASP A 145 -15.46 25.07 -42.62
N ARG A 146 -14.30 25.69 -42.31
CA ARG A 146 -13.93 27.00 -42.84
C ARG A 146 -13.55 26.84 -44.31
N ARG A 147 -14.54 26.80 -45.19
CA ARG A 147 -14.32 27.11 -46.61
C ARG A 147 -13.93 28.57 -46.75
N TYR A 148 -12.64 28.81 -46.95
CA TYR A 148 -12.13 30.06 -47.52
C TYR A 148 -12.62 30.15 -48.97
N ASN A 149 -13.72 30.87 -49.19
CA ASN A 149 -14.16 31.28 -50.52
C ASN A 149 -13.57 32.66 -50.82
N SER A 150 -12.36 32.73 -51.39
CA SER A 150 -11.88 33.97 -52.00
C SER A 150 -12.25 33.96 -53.49
N ASN A 151 -13.50 34.34 -53.76
CA ASN A 151 -13.91 34.81 -55.08
C ASN A 151 -13.74 36.33 -55.14
N GLY A 152 -12.86 36.80 -56.02
CA GLY A 152 -12.71 38.19 -56.43
C GLY A 152 -11.52 38.28 -57.39
N ARG A 153 -11.72 37.94 -58.67
CA ARG A 153 -12.16 38.82 -59.79
C ARG A 153 -10.98 39.52 -60.46
N ASP A 154 -10.87 39.24 -61.76
CA ASP A 154 -10.20 39.94 -62.87
C ASP A 154 -9.47 41.26 -62.58
#